data_AF-A0A531KGA8-F1
#
_entry.id   AF-A0A531KGA8-F1
#
_cell.length_a   1.000
_cell.length_b   1.000
_cell.length_c   1.000
_cell.angle_alpha   90.00
_cell.angle_beta   90.00
_cell.angle_gamma   90.00
#
_symmetry.space_group_name_H-M   'P 1'
#
loop_
_entity.id
_entity.type
_entity.pdbx_description
1 polymer ?
#
loop_
_entity_poly.entity_id
_entity_poly.type
_entity_poly.pdbx_seq_one_letter_code
_entity_poly.pdbx_strand_id
1 'polypeptide(L)'
;MNIHMTPQRTPAETALIDAFSDRLSLLPGDGTVMLKRDDAIEAIKSGLPTRRVESWHYTDLRRLLTSVPDFDPAAVAKAIA
;
A
#
# COMPACT_ATOMS: atom_id res chain seq x y z
N MET A 1 -27.59 -10.68 -13.95
CA MET A 1 -26.20 -11.15 -13.76
C MET A 1 -25.40 -9.94 -13.30
N ASN A 2 -25.02 -9.87 -12.03
CA ASN A 2 -24.27 -8.73 -11.49
C ASN A 2 -22.78 -9.01 -11.70
N ILE A 3 -22.13 -8.29 -12.60
CA ILE A 3 -20.69 -8.42 -12.82
C ILE A 3 -19.97 -7.72 -11.66
N HIS A 4 -19.32 -8.49 -10.79
CA HIS A 4 -18.39 -7.94 -9.81
C HIS A 4 -17.08 -7.65 -10.54
N MET A 5 -16.98 -6.47 -11.16
CA MET A 5 -15.70 -6.00 -11.68
C MET A 5 -14.78 -5.69 -10.50
N THR A 6 -13.78 -6.52 -10.27
CA THR A 6 -12.66 -6.17 -9.41
C THR A 6 -11.96 -4.97 -10.04
N PRO A 7 -11.86 -3.81 -9.36
CA PRO A 7 -11.22 -2.64 -9.91
C PRO A 7 -9.76 -2.98 -10.28
N GLN A 8 -9.35 -2.57 -11.49
CA GLN A 8 -7.97 -2.76 -11.93
C GLN A 8 -7.02 -1.96 -11.04
N ARG A 9 -5.96 -2.63 -10.56
CA ARG A 9 -4.92 -2.00 -9.74
C ARG A 9 -4.15 -0.95 -10.52
N THR A 10 -3.80 0.15 -9.86
CA THR A 10 -2.90 1.16 -10.41
C THR A 10 -1.44 0.67 -10.36
N PRO A 11 -0.53 1.25 -11.16
CA PRO A 11 0.90 0.92 -11.07
C PRO A 11 1.48 1.11 -9.67
N ALA A 12 1.06 2.15 -8.94
CA ALA A 12 1.50 2.39 -7.57
C ALA A 12 0.97 1.33 -6.58
N GLU A 13 -0.29 0.90 -6.72
CA GLU A 13 -0.86 -0.19 -5.92
C GLU A 13 -0.09 -1.50 -6.13
N THR A 14 0.16 -1.87 -7.39
CA THR A 14 0.98 -3.04 -7.74
C THR A 14 2.38 -2.92 -7.15
N ALA A 15 3.04 -1.77 -7.33
CA ALA A 15 4.38 -1.53 -6.81
C ALA A 15 4.46 -1.69 -5.28
N LEU A 16 3.46 -1.22 -4.51
CA LEU A 16 3.40 -1.43 -3.05
C LEU A 16 3.25 -2.90 -2.66
N ILE A 17 2.43 -3.65 -3.40
CA ILE A 17 2.15 -5.06 -3.13
C ILE A 17 3.39 -5.91 -3.39
N ASP A 18 4.03 -5.69 -4.53
CA ASP A 18 5.24 -6.42 -4.93
C ASP A 18 6.39 -6.09 -3.98
N ALA A 19 6.59 -4.79 -3.73
CA ALA A 19 7.52 -4.25 -2.74
C ALA A 19 7.42 -4.97 -1.38
N PHE A 20 6.21 -5.13 -0.85
CA PHE A 20 5.99 -5.78 0.43
C PHE A 20 6.25 -7.28 0.35
N SER A 21 5.75 -7.94 -0.70
CA SER A 21 5.89 -9.39 -0.89
C SER A 21 7.35 -9.83 -0.97
N ASP A 22 8.18 -9.07 -1.69
CA ASP A 22 9.61 -9.37 -1.87
C ASP A 22 10.42 -9.30 -0.56
N ARG A 23 9.93 -8.55 0.43
CA ARG A 23 10.70 -8.19 1.63
C ARG A 23 10.07 -8.64 2.93
N LEU A 24 8.87 -9.21 2.91
CA LEU A 24 8.12 -9.62 4.11
C LEU A 24 8.99 -10.45 5.08
N SER A 25 9.77 -11.40 4.56
CA SER A 25 10.66 -12.26 5.35
C SER A 25 11.81 -11.53 6.03
N LEU A 26 12.16 -10.34 5.55
CA LEU A 26 13.24 -9.50 6.08
C LEU A 26 12.75 -8.48 7.12
N LEU A 27 11.42 -8.28 7.24
CA LEU A 27 10.87 -7.27 8.12
C LEU A 27 10.87 -7.75 9.58
N PRO A 28 11.50 -7.01 10.51
CA PRO A 28 11.51 -7.39 11.92
C PRO A 28 10.10 -7.28 12.53
N GLY A 29 9.79 -8.08 13.55
CA GLY A 29 8.52 -7.98 14.28
C GLY A 29 8.09 -9.29 14.92
N ASP A 30 7.19 -9.20 15.90
CA ASP A 30 6.53 -10.36 16.51
C ASP A 30 5.24 -10.73 15.76
N GLY A 31 4.52 -11.74 16.25
CA GLY A 31 3.25 -12.18 15.66
C GLY A 31 2.18 -11.09 15.57
N THR A 32 2.13 -10.16 16.53
CA THR A 32 1.17 -9.05 16.52
C THR A 32 1.49 -8.07 15.40
N VAL A 33 2.78 -7.79 15.18
CA VAL A 33 3.23 -6.96 14.07
C VAL A 33 2.93 -7.62 12.72
N MET A 34 3.05 -8.95 12.63
CA MET A 34 2.71 -9.68 11.41
C MET A 34 1.23 -9.56 11.04
N LEU A 35 0.33 -9.71 12.01
CA LEU A 35 -1.11 -9.53 11.78
C LEU A 35 -1.44 -8.12 11.27
N LYS A 36 -0.87 -7.08 11.88
CA LYS A 36 -1.08 -5.70 11.43
C LYS A 36 -0.58 -5.45 10.00
N ARG A 37 0.51 -6.12 9.59
CA ARG A 37 1.03 -6.02 8.22
C ARG A 37 0.13 -6.72 7.22
N ASP A 38 -0.41 -7.87 7.60
CA ASP A 38 -1.39 -8.61 6.79
C ASP A 38 -2.65 -7.77 6.57
N ASP A 39 -3.23 -7.21 7.63
CA ASP A 39 -4.38 -6.30 7.55
C ASP A 39 -4.09 -5.10 6.63
N ALA A 40 -2.89 -4.51 6.76
CA ALA A 40 -2.50 -3.35 5.96
C ALA A 40 -2.33 -3.69 4.47
N ILE A 41 -1.72 -4.84 4.14
CA ILE A 41 -1.52 -5.22 2.74
C ILE A 41 -2.83 -5.65 2.09
N GLU A 42 -3.73 -6.31 2.82
CA GLU A 42 -5.08 -6.63 2.33
C GLU A 42 -5.90 -5.36 2.04
N ALA A 43 -5.78 -4.33 2.89
CA ALA A 43 -6.39 -3.02 2.60
C ALA A 43 -5.86 -2.42 1.29
N ILE A 44 -4.55 -2.47 1.03
CA ILE A 44 -3.95 -1.97 -0.23
C ILE A 44 -4.41 -2.82 -1.42
N LYS A 45 -4.50 -4.15 -1.26
CA LYS A 45 -5.00 -5.07 -2.31
C LYS A 45 -6.43 -4.77 -2.72
N SER A 46 -7.24 -4.21 -1.82
CA SER A 46 -8.61 -3.73 -2.08
C SER A 46 -8.66 -2.39 -2.84
N GLY A 47 -7.53 -1.69 -2.93
CA GLY A 47 -7.35 -0.42 -3.62
C GLY A 47 -7.00 0.72 -2.67
N LEU A 48 -6.24 1.69 -3.16
CA LEU A 48 -5.94 2.91 -2.41
C LEU A 48 -7.23 3.72 -2.18
N PRO A 49 -7.32 4.43 -1.05
CA PRO A 49 -8.49 5.19 -0.71
C PRO A 49 -8.74 6.32 -1.71
N THR A 50 -10.03 6.55 -1.97
CA THR A 50 -10.55 7.60 -2.84
C THR A 50 -11.50 8.49 -2.03
N ARG A 51 -11.98 9.59 -2.63
CA ARG A 51 -12.97 10.49 -1.99
C ARG A 51 -14.33 9.83 -1.67
N ARG A 52 -14.56 8.58 -2.11
CA ARG A 52 -15.75 7.80 -1.76
C ARG A 52 -15.73 7.30 -0.32
N VAL A 53 -14.54 7.21 0.29
CA VAL A 53 -14.39 6.86 1.70
C VAL A 53 -14.49 8.15 2.51
N GLU A 54 -15.37 8.19 3.50
CA GLU A 54 -15.67 9.40 4.28
C GLU A 54 -14.41 10.03 4.91
N SER A 55 -13.54 9.20 5.49
CA SER A 55 -12.28 9.67 6.09
C SER A 55 -11.27 10.23 5.07
N TRP A 56 -11.53 10.07 3.77
CA TRP A 56 -10.71 10.54 2.65
C TRP A 56 -11.44 11.55 1.76
N HIS A 57 -12.56 12.11 2.21
CA HIS A 57 -13.41 13.01 1.42
C HIS A 57 -12.61 14.13 0.73
N TYR A 58 -11.59 14.66 1.42
CA TYR A 58 -10.77 15.77 0.92
C TYR A 58 -9.46 15.34 0.23
N THR A 59 -9.09 14.05 0.28
CA THR A 59 -7.82 13.55 -0.27
C THR A 59 -8.04 12.27 -1.10
N ASP A 60 -7.70 12.33 -2.38
CA ASP A 60 -7.76 11.16 -3.25
C ASP A 60 -6.37 10.53 -3.38
N LEU A 61 -6.02 9.62 -2.46
CA LEU A 61 -4.68 9.03 -2.45
C LEU A 61 -4.44 8.18 -3.70
N ARG A 62 -5.45 7.42 -4.15
CA ARG A 62 -5.33 6.60 -5.37
C ARG A 62 -4.98 7.44 -6.60
N ARG A 63 -5.55 8.64 -6.71
CA ARG A 63 -5.23 9.59 -7.80
C ARG A 63 -3.89 10.29 -7.58
N LEU A 64 -3.54 10.63 -6.34
CA LEU A 64 -2.34 11.40 -6.01
C LEU A 64 -1.06 10.55 -6.08
N LEU A 65 -1.12 9.28 -5.67
CA LEU A 65 0.02 8.37 -5.66
C LEU A 65 0.16 7.70 -7.03
N THR A 66 0.94 8.31 -7.91
CA THR A 66 1.11 7.85 -9.29
C THR A 66 2.23 6.81 -9.46
N SER A 67 3.25 6.85 -8.60
CA SER A 67 4.40 5.96 -8.63
C SER A 67 4.95 5.73 -7.23
N VAL A 68 5.65 4.61 -7.07
CA VAL A 68 6.37 4.24 -5.85
C VAL A 68 7.78 3.89 -6.30
N PRO A 69 8.82 4.55 -5.76
CA PRO A 69 10.19 4.25 -6.13
C PRO A 69 10.57 2.84 -5.66
N ASP A 70 11.48 2.22 -6.40
CA ASP A 70 12.06 0.93 -6.01
C ASP A 70 12.77 1.04 -4.66
N PHE A 71 12.86 -0.10 -3.98
CA PHE A 71 13.60 -0.16 -2.73
C PHE A 71 15.09 0.02 -2.97
N ASP A 72 15.67 1.02 -2.31
CA ASP A 72 17.10 1.24 -2.24
C ASP A 72 17.61 0.87 -0.83
N PRO A 73 18.40 -0.20 -0.66
CA PRO A 73 18.95 -0.58 0.65
C PRO A 73 19.96 0.44 1.20
N ALA A 74 20.50 1.32 0.35
CA ALA A 74 21.37 2.41 0.77
C ALA A 74 20.59 3.69 1.15
N ALA A 75 19.28 3.75 0.90
CA ALA A 75 18.47 4.90 1.26
C ALA A 75 18.31 4.98 2.78
N VAL A 76 18.80 6.08 3.35
CA VAL A 76 18.65 6.39 4.78
C VAL A 76 17.64 7.52 4.93
N ALA A 77 16.61 7.30 5.74
CA ALA A 77 15.65 8.36 6.07
C ALA A 77 16.39 9.51 6.78
N LYS A 78 16.36 10.70 6.18
CA LYS A 78 16.89 11.90 6.83
C LYS A 78 15.97 12.30 7.97
N ALA A 79 16.47 12.30 9.21
CA ALA A 79 15.74 12.86 10.33
C ALA A 79 15.45 14.34 10.04
N ILE A 80 14.18 14.71 10.09
CA ILE A 80 13.75 16.11 10.05
C ILE A 80 13.79 16.60 11.51
N ALA A 81 14.62 17.62 11.76
CA ALA A 81 14.80 18.24 13.08
C ALA A 81 13.61 19.12 13.47
#